data_AF-A0A212CGL3-F1
#
_entry.id   AF-A0A212CGL3-F1
#
_cell.length_a   1.000
_cell.length_b   1.000
_cell.length_c   1.000
_cell.angle_alpha   90.00
_cell.angle_beta   90.00
_cell.angle_gamma   90.00
#
_symmetry.space_group_name_H-M   'P 1'
#
loop_
_entity.id
_entity.type
_entity.pdbx_description
1 polymer ?
#
loop_
_entity_poly.entity_id
_entity_poly.type
_entity_poly.pdbx_seq_one_letter_code
_entity_poly.pdbx_strand_id
1 'polypeptide(L)'
;VGVWSPAEGLNITEVAKGRGPNVTDSLTNRSLIVTTVLEEPFVMFRKSDRTLFGNDRFEGYCIDLLKELAHILGFSYEIRLVEDGKYGAQDDKGQWNGMIKELIDHKADLAVAPLTITHVREKAIDFSKPFMTLGVSILYRKPNGTNPSVFSFLNPLSPDIWMYVLLAYLGVSCVLFVIAR
;
A
#
# COMPACT_ATOMS: atom_id res chain seq x y z
N VAL A 1 -2.98 30.31 -30.84
CA VAL A 1 -3.82 31.52 -30.63
C VAL A 1 -4.66 31.70 -31.89
N GLY A 2 -5.97 31.91 -31.78
CA GLY A 2 -6.93 31.85 -32.90
C GLY A 2 -7.83 33.08 -33.02
N VAL A 3 -8.72 33.08 -34.02
CA VAL A 3 -9.67 34.17 -34.31
C VAL A 3 -11.09 33.72 -33.94
N TRP A 4 -11.89 34.58 -33.33
CA TRP A 4 -13.29 34.28 -33.00
C TRP A 4 -14.25 35.14 -33.82
N SER A 5 -15.33 34.54 -34.34
CA SER A 5 -16.44 35.27 -34.97
C SER A 5 -17.80 34.82 -34.41
N PRO A 6 -18.83 35.71 -34.38
CA PRO A 6 -20.16 35.35 -33.85
C PRO A 6 -20.92 34.31 -34.70
N ALA A 7 -20.61 34.22 -35.99
CA ALA A 7 -21.30 33.31 -36.92
C ALA A 7 -20.63 31.93 -37.00
N GLU A 8 -19.31 31.87 -36.87
CA GLU A 8 -18.52 30.64 -37.05
C GLU A 8 -17.86 30.15 -35.75
N GLY A 9 -17.92 30.94 -34.68
CA GLY A 9 -17.33 30.61 -33.39
C GLY A 9 -15.81 30.81 -33.35
N LEU A 10 -15.14 30.06 -32.46
CA LEU A 10 -13.68 30.11 -32.30
C LEU A 10 -12.99 29.30 -33.39
N ASN A 11 -12.30 29.99 -34.29
CA ASN A 11 -11.44 29.41 -35.31
C ASN A 11 -9.97 29.46 -34.87
N ILE A 12 -9.49 28.35 -34.31
CA ILE A 12 -8.09 28.22 -33.94
C ILE A 12 -7.28 28.01 -35.21
N THR A 13 -6.38 28.93 -35.54
CA THR A 13 -5.33 28.67 -36.54
C THR A 13 -4.40 27.62 -35.95
N GLU A 14 -4.73 26.35 -36.18
CA GLU A 14 -3.87 25.23 -35.81
C GLU A 14 -2.57 25.34 -36.61
N VAL A 15 -1.46 25.58 -35.91
CA VAL A 15 -0.21 24.98 -36.37
C VAL A 15 -0.41 23.50 -36.16
N ALA A 16 -0.58 22.75 -37.25
CA ALA A 16 -0.69 21.30 -37.23
C ALA A 16 0.55 20.69 -36.57
N LYS A 17 0.53 20.54 -35.24
CA LYS A 17 1.34 19.54 -34.54
C LYS A 17 0.65 18.21 -34.75
N GLY A 18 0.85 17.65 -35.94
CA GLY A 18 0.67 16.21 -36.14
C GLY A 18 1.58 15.50 -35.13
N ARG A 19 0.99 14.64 -34.30
CA ARG A 19 1.48 14.12 -33.02
C ARG A 19 1.13 15.11 -31.88
N GLY A 20 0.12 14.73 -31.08
CA GLY A 20 -0.26 15.44 -29.86
C GLY A 20 0.99 15.79 -29.04
N PRO A 21 0.96 16.86 -28.22
CA PRO A 21 2.17 17.36 -27.56
C PRO A 21 2.90 16.16 -26.96
N ASN A 22 4.13 15.89 -27.43
CA ASN A 22 4.98 14.91 -26.79
C ASN A 22 5.02 15.34 -25.32
N VAL A 23 4.40 14.57 -24.43
CA VAL A 23 4.19 14.96 -23.02
C VAL A 23 5.53 15.35 -22.37
N THR A 24 6.61 14.75 -22.87
CA THR A 24 8.01 15.05 -22.54
C THR A 24 8.41 16.51 -22.79
N ASP A 25 7.92 17.16 -23.85
CA ASP A 25 8.21 18.59 -24.13
C ASP A 25 7.36 19.53 -23.25
N SER A 26 6.27 19.04 -22.66
CA SER A 26 5.34 19.87 -21.87
C SER A 26 5.75 20.02 -20.41
N LEU A 27 6.54 19.08 -19.88
CA LEU A 27 6.93 19.03 -18.48
C LEU A 27 8.38 19.44 -18.23
N THR A 28 9.19 19.58 -19.29
CA THR A 28 10.58 20.00 -19.18
C THR A 28 10.66 21.38 -18.53
N ASN A 29 11.52 21.51 -17.51
CA ASN A 29 11.72 22.73 -16.71
C ASN A 29 10.52 23.22 -15.89
N ARG A 30 9.53 22.37 -15.61
CA ARG A 30 8.52 22.66 -14.58
C ARG A 30 8.93 22.06 -13.23
N SER A 31 8.67 22.81 -12.17
CA SER A 31 8.79 22.32 -10.79
C SER A 31 7.41 21.96 -10.28
N LEU A 32 7.15 20.67 -10.06
CA LEU A 32 5.87 20.17 -9.57
C LEU A 32 5.87 20.07 -8.04
N ILE A 33 4.81 20.54 -7.40
CA ILE A 33 4.58 20.30 -5.98
C ILE A 33 3.94 18.91 -5.84
N VAL A 34 4.68 17.99 -5.21
CA VAL A 34 4.23 16.62 -4.99
C VAL A 34 3.79 16.44 -3.56
N THR A 35 2.49 16.20 -3.35
CA THR A 35 1.95 15.86 -2.03
C THR A 35 2.07 14.35 -1.77
N THR A 36 2.39 14.00 -0.53
CA THR A 36 2.44 12.62 -0.05
C THR A 36 2.08 12.52 1.42
N VAL A 37 1.88 11.30 1.90
CA VAL A 37 1.70 10.94 3.31
C VAL A 37 2.84 10.02 3.76
N LEU A 38 3.18 10.05 5.05
CA LEU A 38 4.15 9.12 5.64
C LEU A 38 3.50 7.75 5.82
N GLU A 39 4.04 6.73 5.16
CA GLU A 39 3.54 5.36 5.20
C GLU A 39 4.71 4.41 4.89
N GLU A 40 5.08 3.53 5.82
CA GLU A 40 6.15 2.55 5.57
C GLU A 40 5.63 1.40 4.69
N PRO A 41 6.40 0.89 3.71
CA PRO A 41 7.75 1.31 3.27
C PRO A 41 7.72 2.29 2.08
N PHE A 42 6.60 2.97 1.85
CA PHE A 42 6.38 3.82 0.67
C PHE A 42 7.05 5.18 0.78
N VAL A 43 6.85 5.89 1.89
CA VAL A 43 7.47 7.17 2.20
C VAL A 43 7.80 7.22 3.68
N MET A 44 9.08 7.39 3.97
CA MET A 44 9.67 7.36 5.30
C MET A 44 10.65 8.51 5.45
N PHE A 45 10.91 8.93 6.68
CA PHE A 45 12.05 9.82 6.92
C PHE A 45 13.35 9.05 6.77
N ARG A 46 14.27 9.61 6.00
CA ARG A 46 15.60 9.06 5.78
C ARG A 46 16.42 9.16 7.06
N LYS A 47 16.92 8.01 7.54
CA LYS A 47 17.83 7.98 8.69
C LYS A 47 19.22 8.42 8.26
N SER A 48 19.71 9.53 8.82
CA SER A 48 21.05 10.04 8.57
C SER A 48 21.60 10.75 9.80
N ASP A 49 22.92 10.66 10.00
CA ASP A 49 23.63 11.40 11.05
C ASP A 49 23.68 12.91 10.77
N ARG A 50 23.36 13.31 9.53
CA ARG A 50 23.35 14.71 9.08
C ARG A 50 21.92 15.22 8.95
N THR A 51 21.72 16.51 9.21
CA THR A 51 20.45 17.18 8.93
C THR A 51 20.24 17.27 7.42
N LEU A 52 19.20 16.58 6.93
CA LEU A 52 18.80 16.58 5.53
C LEU A 52 17.76 17.68 5.31
N PHE A 53 17.73 18.27 4.11
CA PHE A 53 16.82 19.35 3.73
C PHE A 53 16.11 19.02 2.41
N GLY A 54 14.94 19.63 2.21
CA GLY A 54 14.16 19.45 0.98
C GLY A 54 13.71 18.00 0.76
N ASN A 55 13.88 17.52 -0.47
CA ASN A 55 13.46 16.19 -0.91
C ASN A 55 14.29 15.06 -0.29
N ASP A 56 15.57 15.32 0.01
CA ASP A 56 16.50 14.29 0.52
C ASP A 56 16.14 13.77 1.91
N ARG A 57 15.21 14.44 2.60
CA ARG A 57 14.67 14.03 3.91
C ARG A 57 13.84 12.74 3.84
N PHE A 58 13.38 12.36 2.66
CA PHE A 58 12.48 11.23 2.48
C PHE A 58 13.17 10.08 1.73
N GLU A 59 12.78 8.86 2.07
CA GLU A 59 13.16 7.64 1.37
C GLU A 59 11.97 6.67 1.30
N GLY A 60 12.02 5.70 0.39
CA GLY A 60 10.98 4.67 0.26
C GLY A 60 10.54 4.44 -1.17
N TYR A 61 9.66 3.46 -1.35
CA TYR A 61 9.24 3.00 -2.67
C TYR A 61 8.66 4.11 -3.56
N CYS A 62 7.80 4.97 -3.02
CA CYS A 62 7.18 6.07 -3.77
C CYS A 62 8.18 7.18 -4.10
N ILE A 63 9.22 7.37 -3.26
CA ILE A 63 10.28 8.36 -3.50
C ILE A 63 11.17 7.92 -4.67
N ASP A 64 11.57 6.65 -4.68
CA ASP A 64 12.35 6.09 -5.79
C ASP A 64 11.56 6.11 -7.10
N LEU A 65 10.27 5.75 -7.04
CA LEU A 65 9.37 5.83 -8.20
C LEU A 65 9.27 7.27 -8.74
N LEU A 66 9.05 8.26 -7.87
CA LEU A 66 8.96 9.66 -8.27
C LEU A 66 10.27 10.15 -8.91
N LYS A 67 11.42 9.75 -8.35
CA LYS A 67 12.74 10.08 -8.87
C LYS A 67 12.96 9.54 -10.28
N GLU A 68 12.58 8.29 -10.54
CA GLU A 68 12.65 7.70 -11.88
C GLU A 68 11.70 8.38 -12.87
N LEU A 69 10.47 8.69 -12.44
CA LEU A 69 9.52 9.43 -13.27
C LEU A 69 10.05 10.82 -13.65
N ALA A 70 10.61 11.55 -12.68
CA ALA A 70 11.22 12.86 -12.90
C ALA A 70 12.40 12.80 -13.87
N HIS A 71 13.24 11.77 -13.75
CA HIS A 71 14.37 11.56 -14.66
C HIS A 71 13.92 11.25 -16.09
N ILE A 72 12.92 10.38 -16.27
CA ILE A 72 12.41 9.99 -17.60
C ILE A 72 11.66 11.14 -18.28
N LEU A 73 10.87 11.89 -17.52
CA LEU A 73 9.98 12.94 -18.05
C LEU A 73 10.61 14.35 -18.02
N GLY A 74 11.74 14.52 -17.33
CA GLY A 74 12.50 15.77 -17.31
C GLY A 74 11.89 16.90 -16.48
N PHE A 75 11.06 16.58 -15.47
CA PHE A 75 10.52 17.58 -14.55
C PHE A 75 11.31 17.65 -13.24
N SER A 76 11.30 18.81 -12.59
CA SER A 76 11.78 18.99 -11.21
C SER A 76 10.59 18.89 -10.25
N TYR A 77 10.82 18.57 -8.99
CA TYR A 77 9.75 18.43 -8.01
C TYR A 77 10.16 18.86 -6.61
N GLU A 78 9.16 19.22 -5.80
CA GLU A 78 9.29 19.48 -4.36
C GLU A 78 8.32 18.55 -3.62
N ILE A 79 8.84 17.74 -2.70
CA ILE A 79 8.02 16.85 -1.87
C ILE A 79 7.48 17.64 -0.67
N ARG A 80 6.15 17.63 -0.51
CA ARG A 80 5.45 18.16 0.66
C ARG A 80 4.61 17.06 1.30
N LEU A 81 4.59 17.06 2.63
CA LEU A 81 3.67 16.23 3.39
C LEU A 81 2.32 16.92 3.42
N VAL A 82 1.26 16.14 3.20
CA VAL A 82 -0.11 16.59 3.38
C VAL A 82 -0.32 17.16 4.79
N GLU A 83 -0.96 18.32 4.90
CA GLU A 83 -1.04 19.07 6.15
C GLU A 83 -1.75 18.30 7.28
N ASP A 84 -2.80 17.54 6.95
CA ASP A 84 -3.63 16.82 7.92
C ASP A 84 -3.27 15.34 8.09
N GLY A 85 -2.25 14.86 7.37
CA GLY A 85 -1.82 13.45 7.38
C GLY A 85 -2.82 12.47 6.75
N LYS A 86 -3.84 12.92 6.01
CA LYS A 86 -4.91 12.06 5.48
C LYS A 86 -4.80 11.87 3.97
N TYR A 87 -5.24 10.68 3.53
CA TYR A 87 -5.35 10.38 2.10
C TYR A 87 -6.39 11.26 1.38
N GLY A 88 -7.48 11.58 2.07
CA GLY A 88 -8.62 12.30 1.52
C GLY A 88 -9.89 11.47 1.58
N ALA A 89 -10.87 12.03 2.26
CA ALA A 89 -12.23 11.55 2.43
C ALA A 89 -13.20 12.71 2.27
N GLN A 90 -14.41 12.38 1.83
CA GLN A 90 -15.50 13.34 1.67
C GLN A 90 -16.35 13.34 2.94
N ASP A 91 -16.68 14.52 3.46
CA ASP A 91 -17.64 14.66 4.57
C ASP A 91 -19.09 14.58 4.08
N ASP A 92 -20.06 14.61 5.02
CA ASP A 92 -21.50 14.55 4.71
C ASP A 92 -21.99 15.74 3.84
N LYS A 93 -21.21 16.82 3.79
CA LYS A 93 -21.49 18.03 3.00
C LYS A 93 -20.81 18.00 1.63
N GLY A 94 -20.11 16.91 1.30
CA GLY A 94 -19.41 16.75 0.04
C GLY A 94 -18.02 17.39 -0.01
N GLN A 95 -17.49 17.89 1.10
CA GLN A 95 -16.18 18.55 1.17
C GLN A 95 -15.05 17.55 1.33
N TRP A 96 -14.00 17.72 0.53
CA TRP A 96 -12.79 16.89 0.60
C TRP A 96 -11.78 17.43 1.62
N ASN A 97 -10.98 16.52 2.18
CA ASN A 97 -9.77 16.79 2.96
C ASN A 97 -8.55 16.05 2.38
N GLY A 98 -7.41 16.10 3.09
CA GLY A 98 -6.20 15.38 2.73
C GLY A 98 -5.64 15.68 1.35
N MET A 99 -4.88 14.73 0.82
CA MET A 99 -4.22 14.85 -0.49
C MET A 99 -5.22 15.11 -1.63
N ILE A 100 -6.42 14.52 -1.57
CA ILE A 100 -7.47 14.77 -2.57
C ILE A 100 -7.85 16.26 -2.61
N LYS A 101 -8.04 16.89 -1.44
CA LYS A 101 -8.37 18.32 -1.39
C LYS A 101 -7.21 19.18 -1.91
N GLU A 102 -5.98 18.84 -1.56
CA GLU A 102 -4.80 19.58 -2.04
C GLU A 102 -4.68 19.56 -3.56
N LEU A 103 -5.08 18.47 -4.22
CA LEU A 103 -5.14 18.39 -5.68
C LEU A 103 -6.30 19.20 -6.27
N ILE A 104 -7.49 19.13 -5.67
CA ILE A 104 -8.67 19.91 -6.10
C ILE A 104 -8.41 21.42 -6.01
N ASP A 105 -7.80 21.85 -4.90
CA ASP A 105 -7.48 23.25 -4.63
C ASP A 105 -6.20 23.72 -5.36
N HIS A 106 -5.56 22.85 -6.15
CA HIS A 106 -4.26 23.09 -6.80
C HIS A 106 -3.16 23.57 -5.84
N LYS A 107 -3.21 23.14 -4.58
CA LYS A 107 -2.12 23.30 -3.61
C LYS A 107 -0.96 22.36 -3.92
N ALA A 108 -1.27 21.22 -4.53
CA ALA A 108 -0.30 20.26 -5.07
C ALA A 108 -0.63 19.98 -6.54
N ASP A 109 0.39 19.73 -7.35
CA ASP A 109 0.26 19.41 -8.77
C ASP A 109 0.11 17.91 -9.01
N LEU A 110 0.67 17.10 -8.09
CA LEU A 110 0.69 15.65 -8.19
C LEU A 110 0.64 15.03 -6.78
N ALA A 111 -0.03 13.89 -6.64
CA ALA A 111 0.07 13.05 -5.45
C ALA A 111 0.76 11.73 -5.79
N VAL A 112 1.87 11.44 -5.11
CA VAL A 112 2.58 10.15 -5.24
C VAL A 112 2.61 9.47 -3.88
N ALA A 113 1.66 8.57 -3.66
CA ALA A 113 1.43 7.89 -2.39
C ALA A 113 0.76 6.52 -2.66
N PRO A 114 0.67 5.63 -1.66
CA PRO A 114 -0.15 4.41 -1.74
C PRO A 114 -1.65 4.74 -1.67
N LEU A 115 -2.15 5.50 -2.63
CA LEU A 115 -3.52 5.98 -2.69
C LEU A 115 -4.41 5.01 -3.48
N THR A 116 -5.36 4.37 -2.81
CA THR A 116 -6.33 3.49 -3.46
C THR A 116 -7.25 4.28 -4.38
N ILE A 117 -7.33 3.84 -5.64
CA ILE A 117 -8.28 4.33 -6.64
C ILE A 117 -9.68 3.85 -6.24
N THR A 118 -10.59 4.78 -5.99
CA THR A 118 -12.00 4.49 -5.70
C THR A 118 -12.88 5.35 -6.58
N HIS A 119 -14.08 4.86 -6.91
CA HIS A 119 -15.03 5.59 -7.77
C HIS A 119 -15.40 6.98 -7.22
N VAL A 120 -15.43 7.15 -5.89
CA VAL A 120 -15.73 8.48 -5.29
C VAL A 120 -14.57 9.45 -5.52
N ARG A 121 -13.32 8.99 -5.43
CA ARG A 121 -12.13 9.82 -5.68
C ARG A 121 -11.95 10.13 -7.16
N GLU A 122 -12.22 9.16 -8.03
CA GLU A 122 -12.12 9.31 -9.49
C GLU A 122 -13.12 10.34 -10.05
N LYS A 123 -14.23 10.58 -9.35
CA LYS A 123 -15.14 11.69 -9.68
C LYS A 123 -14.60 13.08 -9.35
N ALA A 124 -13.59 13.17 -8.48
CA ALA A 124 -13.05 14.42 -7.96
C ALA A 124 -11.68 14.75 -8.57
N ILE A 125 -10.87 13.75 -8.88
CA ILE A 125 -9.56 13.87 -9.50
C ILE A 125 -9.33 12.75 -10.51
N ASP A 126 -8.46 13.01 -11.48
CA ASP A 126 -8.03 11.99 -12.44
C ASP A 126 -6.92 11.11 -11.86
N PHE A 127 -6.92 9.83 -12.24
CA PHE A 127 -5.89 8.86 -11.87
C PHE A 127 -5.13 8.35 -13.10
N SER A 128 -3.87 7.99 -12.89
CA SER A 128 -3.12 7.17 -13.84
C SER A 128 -3.56 5.70 -13.76
N LYS A 129 -3.00 4.87 -14.65
CA LYS A 129 -3.12 3.42 -14.48
C LYS A 129 -2.39 2.99 -13.19
N PRO A 130 -2.96 2.05 -12.41
CA PRO A 130 -2.34 1.61 -11.17
C PRO A 130 -0.95 1.03 -11.43
N PHE A 131 0.04 1.42 -10.62
CA PHE A 131 1.40 0.88 -10.69
C PHE A 131 1.59 -0.38 -9.84
N MET A 132 0.66 -0.66 -8.91
CA MET A 132 0.66 -1.82 -8.03
C MET A 132 -0.78 -2.31 -7.84
N THR A 133 -0.99 -3.62 -7.95
CA THR A 133 -2.30 -4.23 -7.67
C THR A 133 -2.25 -4.88 -6.30
N LEU A 134 -3.10 -4.41 -5.38
CA LEU A 134 -3.25 -4.92 -4.03
C LEU A 134 -4.70 -5.36 -3.79
N GLY A 135 -4.89 -6.31 -2.89
CA GLY A 135 -6.20 -6.79 -2.47
C GLY A 135 -6.32 -6.85 -0.96
N VAL A 136 -7.55 -6.96 -0.46
CA VAL A 136 -7.79 -7.16 0.97
C VAL A 136 -7.30 -8.56 1.37
N SER A 137 -6.46 -8.61 2.40
CA SER A 137 -5.93 -9.85 2.96
C SER A 137 -6.18 -9.91 4.46
N ILE A 138 -6.30 -11.11 5.01
CA ILE A 138 -6.49 -11.33 6.44
C ILE A 138 -5.15 -11.70 7.06
N LEU A 139 -4.67 -10.84 7.95
CA LEU A 139 -3.49 -11.13 8.77
C LEU A 139 -3.94 -11.79 10.08
N TYR A 140 -3.45 -13.01 10.33
CA TYR A 140 -3.68 -13.72 11.59
C TYR A 140 -2.34 -14.10 12.23
N ARG A 141 -2.29 -14.08 13.56
CA ARG A 141 -1.08 -14.48 14.30
C ARG A 141 -0.78 -15.94 13.99
N LYS A 142 0.46 -16.24 13.59
CA LYS A 142 0.93 -17.62 13.44
C LYS A 142 0.60 -18.39 14.74
N PRO A 143 -0.19 -19.48 14.69
CA PRO A 143 -0.50 -20.23 15.89
C PRO A 143 0.80 -20.76 16.48
N ASN A 144 0.93 -20.69 17.80
CA ASN A 144 2.02 -21.37 18.48
C ASN A 144 1.85 -22.86 18.20
N GLY A 145 2.79 -23.48 17.48
CA GLY A 145 2.80 -24.92 17.32
C GLY A 145 2.90 -25.57 18.69
N THR A 146 2.09 -26.58 18.96
CA THR A 146 2.29 -27.43 20.13
C THR A 146 3.56 -28.24 19.91
N ASN A 147 4.64 -27.89 20.63
CA ASN A 147 5.85 -28.71 20.63
C ASN A 147 5.49 -30.12 21.15
N PRO A 148 5.92 -31.20 20.50
CA PRO A 148 5.67 -32.54 21.02
C PRO A 148 6.33 -32.66 22.40
N SER A 149 5.52 -32.90 23.43
CA SER A 149 6.00 -33.27 24.76
C SER A 149 6.73 -34.61 24.69
N VAL A 150 7.59 -34.90 25.67
CA VAL A 150 8.30 -36.20 25.77
C VAL A 150 7.37 -37.42 25.82
N PHE A 151 6.10 -37.23 26.18
CA PHE A 151 5.06 -38.26 26.19
C PHE A 151 4.16 -38.25 24.96
N SER A 152 4.51 -37.50 23.90
CA SER A 152 3.69 -37.43 22.68
C SER A 152 3.53 -38.78 21.97
N PHE A 153 4.40 -39.74 22.25
CA PHE A 153 4.27 -41.12 21.76
C PHE A 153 3.09 -41.88 22.42
N LEU A 154 2.58 -41.41 23.57
CA LEU A 154 1.40 -41.97 24.23
C LEU A 154 0.08 -41.40 23.68
N ASN A 155 0.13 -40.22 23.04
CA ASN A 155 -1.04 -39.53 22.46
C ASN A 155 -1.87 -40.33 21.44
N PRO A 156 -1.32 -41.31 20.68
CA PRO A 156 -2.13 -42.11 19.75
C PRO A 156 -3.22 -42.96 20.44
N LEU A 157 -3.09 -43.21 21.75
CA LEU A 157 -4.07 -43.96 22.53
C LEU A 157 -4.62 -43.09 23.67
N SER A 158 -5.90 -43.26 23.98
CA SER A 158 -6.53 -42.56 25.09
C SER A 158 -5.95 -43.01 26.44
N PRO A 159 -5.92 -42.14 27.47
CA PRO A 159 -5.48 -42.52 28.82
C PRO A 159 -6.23 -43.73 29.39
N ASP A 160 -7.49 -43.90 29.02
CA ASP A 160 -8.33 -45.02 29.45
C ASP A 160 -7.82 -46.36 28.89
N ILE A 161 -7.42 -46.39 27.62
CA ILE A 161 -6.84 -47.60 27.00
C ILE A 161 -5.54 -47.98 27.71
N TRP A 162 -4.69 -47.02 28.05
CA TRP A 162 -3.48 -47.28 28.83
C TRP A 162 -3.78 -47.87 30.22
N MET A 163 -4.84 -47.40 30.89
CA MET A 163 -5.31 -47.98 32.15
C MET A 163 -5.81 -49.42 31.96
N TYR A 164 -6.60 -49.70 30.91
CA TYR A 164 -7.06 -51.05 30.60
C TYR A 164 -5.92 -52.01 30.26
N VAL A 165 -4.88 -51.55 29.55
CA VAL A 165 -3.67 -52.35 29.27
C VAL A 165 -2.96 -52.73 30.57
N LEU A 166 -2.82 -51.79 31.52
CA LEU A 166 -2.23 -52.06 32.83
C LEU A 166 -3.08 -53.05 33.65
N LEU A 167 -4.40 -52.86 33.67
CA LEU A 167 -5.31 -53.73 34.41
C LEU A 167 -5.37 -55.14 33.81
N ALA A 168 -5.40 -55.25 32.48
CA ALA A 168 -5.35 -56.53 31.78
C ALA A 168 -4.02 -57.25 32.04
N TYR A 169 -2.89 -56.55 32.05
CA TYR A 169 -1.59 -57.11 32.40
C TYR A 169 -1.60 -57.70 33.82
N LEU A 170 -2.06 -56.94 34.82
CA LEU A 170 -2.17 -57.42 36.21
C LEU A 170 -3.14 -58.61 36.34
N GLY A 171 -4.27 -58.56 35.64
CA GLY A 171 -5.25 -59.64 35.61
C GLY A 171 -4.69 -60.94 35.04
N VAL A 172 -4.01 -60.88 33.89
CA VAL A 172 -3.36 -62.04 33.26
C VAL A 172 -2.25 -62.59 34.16
N SER A 173 -1.41 -61.73 34.75
CA SER A 173 -0.37 -62.17 35.70
C SER A 173 -0.96 -62.88 36.91
N CYS A 174 -2.08 -62.38 37.47
CA CYS A 174 -2.76 -63.02 38.60
C CYS A 174 -3.32 -64.40 38.23
N VAL A 175 -3.98 -64.52 37.08
CA VAL A 175 -4.51 -65.80 36.60
C VAL A 175 -3.39 -66.82 36.38
N LEU A 176 -2.29 -66.42 35.74
CA LEU A 176 -1.13 -67.29 35.54
C LEU A 176 -0.51 -67.74 36.87
N PHE A 177 -0.42 -66.86 37.87
CA PHE A 177 0.08 -67.19 39.20
C PHE A 177 -0.79 -68.24 39.91
N VAL A 178 -2.11 -68.13 39.80
CA VAL A 178 -3.05 -69.10 40.38
C VAL A 178 -2.95 -70.46 39.69
N ILE A 179 -2.76 -70.49 38.36
CA ILE A 179 -2.61 -71.76 37.60
C ILE A 179 -1.28 -72.45 37.90
N ALA A 180 -0.22 -71.68 38.11
CA ALA A 180 1.13 -72.22 38.36
C ALA A 180 1.33 -72.72 39.80
N ARG A 181 0.37 -72.49 40.69
CA ARG A 181 0.39 -72.93 42.10
C ARG A 181 -0.53 -74.12 42.31
#